data_AF-A0A9X9PZW1-F1
#
_entry.id   AF-A0A9X9PZW1-F1
#
_cell.length_a   1.000
_cell.length_b   1.000
_cell.length_c   1.000
_cell.angle_alpha   90.00
_cell.angle_beta   90.00
_cell.angle_gamma   90.00
#
_symmetry.space_group_name_H-M   'P 1'
#
loop_
_entity.id
_entity.type
_entity.pdbx_description
1 polymer ?
#
loop_
_entity_poly.entity_id
_entity_poly.type
_entity_poly.pdbx_seq_one_letter_code
_entity_poly.pdbx_strand_id
1 'polypeptide(L)'
;KKGQDYRFVCYDRGRACQTYRVRFLCGKPVRPKLTVTIDTNVNSTVLTLEDDVRSWKPGDTLVVASTDYSMYQAEEFQVLPCKACAPNQVRVAGKPLYLHVGEEIDGVDMRAEVGLLSRNVVVRGETEDGCYPYSDHVCDFFDFDTFGGHIKFALGFKAAHLEGVELRHMGQQLVGQYPIHFHLAGDVDEKGGYDPPTYVRELSIHHT
;
A
#
# COMPACT_ATOMS: atom_id res chain seq x y z
N LYS A 1 -11.81 -23.26 -15.69
CA LYS A 1 -12.18 -22.14 -14.79
C LYS A 1 -12.58 -20.96 -15.66
N LYS A 2 -13.88 -20.67 -15.75
CA LYS A 2 -14.42 -19.57 -16.57
C LYS A 2 -14.14 -18.27 -15.82
N GLY A 3 -13.23 -17.43 -16.33
CA GLY A 3 -13.05 -16.07 -15.83
C GLY A 3 -14.35 -15.29 -16.02
N GLN A 4 -14.78 -14.55 -15.01
CA GLN A 4 -15.82 -13.54 -15.20
C GLN A 4 -15.15 -12.28 -15.71
N ASP A 5 -15.52 -11.87 -16.92
CA ASP A 5 -15.12 -10.59 -17.49
C ASP A 5 -15.92 -9.48 -16.80
N TYR A 6 -15.26 -8.69 -15.97
CA TYR A 6 -15.86 -7.47 -15.42
C TYR A 6 -15.75 -6.34 -16.45
N ARG A 7 -16.86 -5.66 -16.68
CA ARG A 7 -16.92 -4.45 -17.52
C ARG A 7 -17.72 -3.37 -16.83
N PHE A 8 -17.27 -2.13 -16.95
CA PHE A 8 -18.10 -0.97 -16.60
C PHE A 8 -19.23 -0.84 -17.64
N VAL A 9 -20.44 -0.42 -17.23
CA VAL A 9 -21.55 -0.18 -18.15
C VAL A 9 -22.25 1.12 -17.75
N CYS A 10 -22.42 2.02 -18.71
CA CYS A 10 -23.16 3.27 -18.54
C CYS A 10 -24.64 3.07 -18.91
N TYR A 11 -25.54 3.48 -18.02
CA TYR A 11 -26.97 3.54 -18.26
C TYR A 11 -27.48 4.96 -18.02
N ASP A 12 -28.20 5.52 -18.99
CA ASP A 12 -28.97 6.76 -18.81
C ASP A 12 -30.45 6.47 -19.09
N ARG A 13 -31.31 6.78 -18.10
CA ARG A 13 -32.77 6.52 -18.13
C ARG A 13 -33.14 5.12 -18.65
N GLY A 14 -32.39 4.11 -18.21
CA GLY A 14 -32.65 2.70 -18.56
C GLY A 14 -32.16 2.25 -19.94
N ARG A 15 -31.39 3.07 -20.67
CA ARG A 15 -30.76 2.70 -21.93
C ARG A 15 -29.24 2.70 -21.82
N ALA A 16 -28.60 1.69 -22.40
CA ALA A 16 -27.14 1.60 -22.44
C ALA A 16 -26.55 2.69 -23.35
N CYS A 17 -25.55 3.41 -22.85
CA CYS A 17 -24.85 4.47 -23.60
C CYS A 17 -24.05 3.84 -24.75
N GLN A 18 -24.27 4.27 -26.01
CA GLN A 18 -23.65 3.62 -27.19
C GLN A 18 -22.14 3.88 -27.33
N THR A 19 -21.67 5.00 -26.81
CA THR A 19 -20.24 5.35 -26.77
C THR A 19 -19.99 6.13 -25.49
N TYR A 20 -19.25 5.54 -24.56
CA TYR A 20 -18.81 6.21 -23.35
C TYR A 20 -17.30 6.05 -23.21
N ARG A 21 -16.66 7.10 -22.71
CA ARG A 21 -15.22 7.10 -22.41
C ARG A 21 -15.09 7.26 -20.90
N VAL A 22 -14.58 6.23 -20.22
CA VAL A 22 -14.30 6.31 -18.79
C VAL A 22 -13.08 7.19 -18.62
N ARG A 23 -13.26 8.35 -17.97
CA ARG A 23 -12.17 9.27 -17.65
C ARG A 23 -12.21 9.51 -16.15
N PHE A 24 -11.19 9.05 -15.44
CA PHE A 24 -11.00 9.41 -14.03
C PHE A 24 -10.55 10.87 -14.00
N LEU A 25 -11.47 11.75 -13.64
CA LEU A 25 -11.19 13.17 -13.45
C LEU A 25 -11.00 13.43 -11.96
N CYS A 26 -9.76 13.56 -11.52
CA CYS A 26 -9.46 14.24 -10.27
C CYS A 26 -9.35 15.74 -10.57
N GLY A 27 -10.33 16.55 -10.14
CA GLY A 27 -10.31 18.01 -10.26
C GLY A 27 -11.01 18.69 -9.08
N LYS A 28 -10.21 19.24 -8.14
CA LYS A 28 -10.57 20.05 -6.94
C LYS A 28 -11.00 21.48 -7.34
N PRO A 29 -11.68 22.35 -6.52
CA PRO A 29 -11.62 22.51 -5.04
C PRO A 29 -12.97 22.78 -4.30
N VAL A 30 -12.99 22.65 -2.96
CA VAL A 30 -14.09 23.15 -2.10
C VAL A 30 -13.55 23.95 -0.91
N ARG A 31 -14.30 24.99 -0.52
CA ARG A 31 -13.94 26.10 0.38
C ARG A 31 -13.76 25.69 1.86
N PRO A 32 -12.94 26.42 2.64
CA PRO A 32 -12.49 25.98 3.95
C PRO A 32 -13.54 26.19 5.05
N LYS A 33 -13.60 25.24 5.99
CA LYS A 33 -14.13 25.45 7.34
C LYS A 33 -12.93 25.48 8.28
N LEU A 34 -12.77 26.58 9.02
CA LEU A 34 -11.79 26.69 10.10
C LEU A 34 -12.41 26.10 11.36
N THR A 35 -11.83 25.01 11.85
CA THR A 35 -12.01 24.56 13.22
C THR A 35 -10.68 24.75 13.93
N VAL A 36 -10.68 25.66 14.92
CA VAL A 36 -9.59 25.82 15.86
C VAL A 36 -9.84 24.84 17.00
N THR A 37 -8.89 23.95 17.25
CA THR A 37 -8.84 23.17 18.49
C THR A 37 -7.41 23.15 19.00
N ILE A 38 -7.31 23.43 20.29
CA ILE A 38 -6.10 23.70 21.08
C ILE A 38 -5.33 22.40 21.29
N ASP A 39 -4.02 22.46 21.11
CA ASP A 39 -3.10 21.35 21.35
C ASP A 39 -2.91 21.14 22.86
N THR A 40 -3.53 20.11 23.41
CA THR A 40 -3.24 19.59 24.75
C THR A 40 -2.49 18.28 24.59
N ASN A 41 -1.20 18.39 24.31
CA ASN A 41 -0.35 17.26 23.92
C ASN A 41 0.00 16.36 25.12
N VAL A 42 -0.55 15.14 25.17
CA VAL A 42 0.02 14.04 25.99
C VAL A 42 0.17 12.73 25.19
N ASN A 43 -0.39 12.63 23.98
CA ASN A 43 -0.43 11.37 23.22
C ASN A 43 -0.17 11.52 21.71
N SER A 44 0.86 12.29 21.34
CA SER A 44 1.39 12.30 19.97
C SER A 44 2.91 12.23 19.98
N THR A 45 3.48 11.77 18.87
CA THR A 45 4.93 11.63 18.68
C THR A 45 5.33 12.33 17.38
N VAL A 46 6.49 12.97 17.35
CA VAL A 46 7.06 13.52 16.11
C VAL A 46 8.19 12.59 15.68
N LEU A 47 8.07 12.03 14.48
CA LEU A 47 9.10 11.23 13.85
C LEU A 47 9.96 12.16 12.98
N THR A 48 11.28 12.02 13.06
CA THR A 48 12.23 12.68 12.16
C THR A 48 12.83 11.63 11.25
N LEU A 49 12.70 11.82 9.95
CA LEU A 49 13.12 10.89 8.91
C LEU A 49 14.35 11.43 8.16
N GLU A 50 14.99 10.56 7.39
CA GLU A 50 16.05 10.97 6.47
C GLU A 50 15.50 11.70 5.24
N ASP A 51 14.39 11.20 4.69
CA ASP A 51 13.77 11.73 3.48
C ASP A 51 12.73 12.83 3.73
N ASP A 52 12.40 13.56 2.67
CA ASP A 52 11.30 14.53 2.64
C ASP A 52 9.94 13.81 2.64
N VAL A 53 9.11 14.12 3.63
CA VAL A 53 7.80 13.49 3.86
C VAL A 53 6.63 14.46 3.70
N ARG A 54 6.83 15.63 3.08
CA ARG A 54 5.76 16.64 2.90
C ARG A 54 4.59 16.14 2.06
N SER A 55 4.76 15.05 1.31
CA SER A 55 3.66 14.43 0.55
C SER A 55 2.65 13.72 1.45
N TRP A 56 3.04 13.32 2.66
CA TRP A 56 2.20 12.59 3.62
C TRP A 56 1.18 13.53 4.26
N LYS A 57 -0.08 13.10 4.31
CA LYS A 57 -1.20 13.94 4.69
C LYS A 57 -1.83 13.44 5.99
N PRO A 58 -2.46 14.34 6.77
CA PRO A 58 -3.26 13.94 7.91
C PRO A 58 -4.32 12.91 7.53
N GLY A 59 -4.40 11.83 8.31
CA GLY A 59 -5.27 10.67 8.05
C GLY A 59 -4.60 9.52 7.28
N ASP A 60 -3.41 9.73 6.69
CA ASP A 60 -2.64 8.62 6.12
C ASP A 60 -2.13 7.70 7.25
N THR A 61 -1.99 6.41 6.93
CA THR A 61 -1.36 5.42 7.80
C THR A 61 0.09 5.21 7.39
N LEU A 62 0.98 5.26 8.37
CA LEU A 62 2.39 4.86 8.24
C LEU A 62 2.70 3.65 9.11
N VAL A 63 3.73 2.91 8.73
CA VAL A 63 4.31 1.84 9.54
C VAL A 63 5.73 2.23 9.94
N VAL A 64 6.10 1.94 11.18
CA VAL A 64 7.47 1.93 11.67
C VAL A 64 7.88 0.47 11.81
N ALA A 65 8.91 0.05 11.07
CA ALA A 65 9.41 -1.32 11.08
C ALA A 65 10.10 -1.65 12.41
N SER A 66 10.11 -2.93 12.78
CA SER A 66 10.83 -3.39 13.96
C SER A 66 12.34 -3.24 13.80
N THR A 67 13.00 -2.71 14.84
CA THR A 67 14.47 -2.70 14.95
C THR A 67 15.00 -3.80 15.89
N ASP A 68 14.17 -4.78 16.23
CA ASP A 68 14.50 -5.92 17.08
C ASP A 68 14.34 -7.24 16.29
N TYR A 69 14.76 -8.36 16.86
CA TYR A 69 14.62 -9.70 16.27
C TYR A 69 13.16 -10.13 16.04
N SER A 70 12.21 -9.49 16.71
CA SER A 70 10.79 -9.79 16.58
C SER A 70 10.14 -8.93 15.51
N MET A 71 9.66 -9.57 14.43
CA MET A 71 8.88 -8.89 13.39
C MET A 71 7.55 -8.31 13.90
N TYR A 72 7.05 -8.80 15.04
CA TYR A 72 5.77 -8.38 15.62
C TYR A 72 5.84 -7.04 16.37
N GLN A 73 7.01 -6.40 16.41
CA GLN A 73 7.18 -5.07 17.01
C GLN A 73 7.04 -3.93 15.98
N ALA A 74 6.66 -4.23 14.73
CA ALA A 74 6.26 -3.19 13.78
C ALA A 74 4.95 -2.53 14.22
N GLU A 75 4.85 -1.21 14.07
CA GLU A 75 3.72 -0.43 14.57
C GLU A 75 3.17 0.51 13.51
N GLU A 76 1.84 0.59 13.42
CA GLU A 76 1.15 1.51 12.52
C GLU A 76 0.66 2.74 13.28
N PHE A 77 0.85 3.92 12.68
CA PHE A 77 0.37 5.17 13.24
C PHE A 77 -0.40 5.98 12.20
N GLN A 78 -1.37 6.76 12.68
CA GLN A 78 -2.05 7.74 11.84
C GLN A 78 -1.31 9.07 11.85
N VAL A 79 -1.11 9.65 10.67
CA VAL A 79 -0.53 10.98 10.50
C VAL A 79 -1.50 12.04 11.03
N LEU A 80 -0.98 12.92 11.89
CA LEU A 80 -1.67 14.07 12.43
C LEU A 80 -1.24 15.36 11.71
N PRO A 81 -2.09 16.41 11.70
CA PRO A 81 -1.69 17.72 11.21
C PRO A 81 -0.44 18.21 11.95
N CYS A 82 0.59 18.65 11.22
CA CYS A 82 1.80 19.21 11.83
C CYS A 82 2.22 20.50 11.12
N LYS A 83 1.89 21.66 11.69
CA LYS A 83 2.25 22.96 11.10
C LYS A 83 3.69 23.39 11.35
N ALA A 84 4.32 22.83 12.39
CA ALA A 84 5.67 23.17 12.82
C ALA A 84 6.71 22.10 12.43
N CYS A 85 6.31 21.03 11.73
CA CYS A 85 7.23 19.99 11.29
C CYS A 85 8.14 20.51 10.17
N ALA A 86 9.42 20.15 10.24
CA ALA A 86 10.36 20.29 9.13
C ALA A 86 9.94 19.38 7.95
N PRO A 87 10.53 19.56 6.74
CA PRO A 87 10.21 18.74 5.57
C PRO A 87 10.36 17.22 5.78
N ASN A 88 11.27 16.82 6.65
CA ASN A 88 11.55 15.43 7.01
C ASN A 88 10.91 15.01 8.35
N GLN A 89 9.89 15.75 8.82
CA GLN A 89 9.22 15.44 10.07
C GLN A 89 7.73 15.19 9.86
N VAL A 90 7.21 14.21 10.59
CA VAL A 90 5.78 13.90 10.62
C VAL A 90 5.31 13.74 12.06
N ARG A 91 4.15 14.29 12.38
CA ARG A 91 3.50 14.06 13.67
C ARG A 91 2.52 12.91 13.54
N VAL A 92 2.56 11.98 14.49
CA VAL A 92 1.75 10.76 14.48
C VAL A 92 0.95 10.62 15.77
N ALA A 93 -0.21 9.98 15.67
CA ALA A 93 -1.09 9.75 16.80
C ALA A 93 -0.54 8.64 17.70
N GLY A 94 -0.47 8.89 19.02
CA GLY A 94 0.03 7.92 19.98
C GLY A 94 1.53 7.99 20.24
N LYS A 95 2.01 7.02 21.02
CA LYS A 95 3.42 6.77 21.31
C LYS A 95 3.73 5.32 20.92
N PRO A 96 4.92 5.03 20.39
CA PRO A 96 5.35 3.67 20.16
C PRO A 96 5.31 2.85 21.46
N LEU A 97 4.81 1.63 21.36
CA LEU A 97 4.83 0.63 22.41
C LEU A 97 6.21 0.00 22.52
N TYR A 98 6.92 -0.12 21.39
CA TYR A 98 8.24 -0.74 21.30
C TYR A 98 9.33 0.31 21.08
N LEU A 99 10.55 -0.08 21.40
CA LEU A 99 11.73 0.74 21.13
C LEU A 99 12.07 0.61 19.65
N HIS A 100 12.17 1.74 18.97
CA HIS A 100 12.64 1.83 17.59
C HIS A 100 13.96 2.60 17.58
N VAL A 101 15.01 2.00 17.02
CA VAL A 101 16.31 2.67 16.90
C VAL A 101 16.22 3.78 15.85
N GLY A 102 16.76 4.95 16.17
CA GLY A 102 16.71 6.15 15.34
C GLY A 102 18.09 6.70 14.99
N GLU A 103 19.15 5.89 15.18
CA GLU A 103 20.54 6.29 14.95
C GLU A 103 21.39 5.14 14.40
N GLU A 104 22.59 5.48 13.93
CA GLU A 104 23.62 4.52 13.54
C GLU A 104 24.34 4.00 14.78
N ILE A 105 24.57 2.68 14.86
CA ILE A 105 25.27 2.03 15.97
C ILE A 105 26.49 1.30 15.41
N ASP A 106 27.69 1.62 15.91
CA ASP A 106 28.96 0.97 15.54
C ASP A 106 29.26 0.92 14.03
N GLY A 107 28.86 1.95 13.27
CA GLY A 107 29.07 2.00 11.82
C GLY A 107 27.96 1.36 11.00
N VAL A 108 26.90 0.87 11.65
CA VAL A 108 25.77 0.18 11.03
C VAL A 108 24.51 1.01 11.18
N ASP A 109 23.84 1.26 10.05
CA ASP A 109 22.57 1.96 10.06
C ASP A 109 21.48 1.07 10.66
N MET A 110 21.07 1.39 11.88
CA MET A 110 20.06 0.67 12.64
C MET A 110 18.74 1.45 12.68
N ARG A 111 18.62 2.55 11.94
CA ARG A 111 17.43 3.40 11.95
C ARG A 111 16.22 2.63 11.43
N ALA A 112 15.12 2.71 12.17
CA ALA A 112 13.86 2.09 11.80
C ALA A 112 13.38 2.58 10.42
N GLU A 113 13.03 1.64 9.54
CA GLU A 113 12.38 1.99 8.29
C GLU A 113 10.96 2.49 8.56
N VAL A 114 10.60 3.59 7.92
CA VAL A 114 9.25 4.16 8.02
C VAL A 114 8.61 4.19 6.64
N GLY A 115 7.47 3.54 6.50
CA GLY A 115 6.76 3.39 5.23
C GLY A 115 5.38 4.03 5.25
N LEU A 116 5.00 4.71 4.15
CA LEU A 116 3.61 5.14 3.94
C LEU A 116 2.79 3.97 3.37
N LEU A 117 1.79 3.52 4.12
CA LEU A 117 0.89 2.44 3.70
C LEU A 117 -0.25 2.96 2.82
N SER A 118 -0.84 4.10 3.17
CA SER A 118 -2.00 4.62 2.46
C SER A 118 -1.67 5.11 1.04
N ARG A 119 -2.46 4.69 0.05
CA ARG A 119 -2.41 5.17 -1.33
C ARG A 119 -3.80 5.51 -1.87
N ASN A 120 -3.84 6.24 -2.99
CA ASN A 120 -5.12 6.64 -3.62
C ASN A 120 -5.79 5.49 -4.39
N VAL A 121 -5.03 4.48 -4.78
CA VAL A 121 -5.52 3.32 -5.53
C VAL A 121 -5.26 2.08 -4.68
N VAL A 122 -6.33 1.40 -4.28
CA VAL A 122 -6.26 0.17 -3.49
C VAL A 122 -6.70 -1.01 -4.35
N VAL A 123 -5.85 -2.02 -4.47
CA VAL A 123 -6.20 -3.34 -4.99
C VAL A 123 -6.21 -4.29 -3.80
N ARG A 124 -7.38 -4.85 -3.50
CA ARG A 124 -7.59 -5.69 -2.33
C ARG A 124 -8.04 -7.09 -2.75
N GLY A 125 -7.36 -8.10 -2.24
CA GLY A 125 -7.84 -9.48 -2.28
C GLY A 125 -9.04 -9.65 -1.36
N GLU A 126 -10.03 -10.42 -1.80
CA GLU A 126 -11.10 -10.88 -0.93
C GLU A 126 -10.55 -12.00 -0.04
N THR A 127 -10.87 -11.94 1.24
CA THR A 127 -10.45 -12.90 2.27
C THR A 127 -11.65 -13.25 3.14
N GLU A 128 -11.71 -14.48 3.63
CA GLU A 128 -12.71 -14.97 4.57
C GLU A 128 -12.23 -14.83 6.03
N ASP A 129 -13.18 -14.96 6.98
CA ASP A 129 -12.90 -14.91 8.43
C ASP A 129 -12.08 -16.10 8.94
N GLY A 130 -11.93 -17.15 8.14
CA GLY A 130 -11.19 -18.35 8.49
C GLY A 130 -10.70 -19.09 7.25
N CYS A 131 -9.73 -19.96 7.45
CA CYS A 131 -9.10 -20.65 6.34
C CYS A 131 -10.05 -21.65 5.64
N TYR A 132 -9.92 -21.79 4.32
CA TYR A 132 -10.84 -22.60 3.50
C TYR A 132 -10.82 -24.09 3.87
N PRO A 133 -11.99 -24.74 4.01
CA PRO A 133 -12.10 -26.14 4.46
C PRO A 133 -11.71 -27.19 3.41
N TYR A 134 -11.11 -26.78 2.29
CA TYR A 134 -10.89 -27.63 1.10
C TYR A 134 -9.44 -28.11 0.92
N SER A 135 -8.51 -27.76 1.82
CA SER A 135 -7.14 -28.26 1.76
C SER A 135 -6.51 -28.41 3.14
N ASP A 136 -6.27 -29.65 3.53
CA ASP A 136 -5.74 -30.07 4.85
C ASP A 136 -4.29 -29.61 5.14
N HIS A 137 -3.68 -28.76 4.30
CA HIS A 137 -2.27 -28.34 4.44
C HIS A 137 -2.03 -26.83 4.30
N VAL A 138 -2.96 -26.10 3.68
CA VAL A 138 -2.80 -24.64 3.46
C VAL A 138 -3.07 -23.85 4.74
N CYS A 139 -3.82 -24.44 5.67
CA CYS A 139 -4.28 -23.81 6.90
C CYS A 139 -3.52 -24.31 8.14
N ASP A 140 -2.47 -25.13 7.98
CA ASP A 140 -1.77 -25.75 9.11
C ASP A 140 -1.00 -24.73 9.96
N PHE A 141 -0.64 -23.60 9.36
CA PHE A 141 0.19 -22.56 9.99
C PHE A 141 -0.55 -21.26 10.28
N PHE A 142 -1.74 -21.05 9.69
CA PHE A 142 -2.46 -19.78 9.77
C PHE A 142 -3.93 -20.04 10.10
N ASP A 143 -4.43 -19.35 11.12
CA ASP A 143 -5.82 -19.41 11.58
C ASP A 143 -6.75 -18.43 10.85
N PHE A 144 -6.21 -17.66 9.90
CA PHE A 144 -6.93 -16.73 9.03
C PHE A 144 -6.82 -17.15 7.56
N ASP A 145 -7.65 -16.55 6.70
CA ASP A 145 -7.63 -16.84 5.27
C ASP A 145 -6.33 -16.35 4.60
N THR A 146 -5.65 -17.28 3.95
CA THR A 146 -4.37 -17.07 3.29
C THR A 146 -4.51 -16.90 1.77
N PHE A 147 -5.74 -16.93 1.27
CA PHE A 147 -6.08 -16.73 -0.14
C PHE A 147 -6.43 -15.27 -0.38
N GLY A 148 -5.42 -14.48 -0.72
CA GLY A 148 -5.59 -13.12 -1.22
C GLY A 148 -5.79 -13.05 -2.74
N GLY A 149 -5.64 -11.84 -3.27
CA GLY A 149 -5.51 -11.62 -4.72
C GLY A 149 -4.05 -11.82 -5.19
N HIS A 150 -3.82 -11.94 -6.49
CA HIS A 150 -2.46 -11.90 -7.06
C HIS A 150 -2.48 -11.16 -8.40
N ILE A 151 -1.37 -10.51 -8.75
CA ILE A 151 -1.21 -9.83 -10.05
C ILE A 151 -0.16 -10.59 -10.84
N LYS A 152 -0.51 -11.03 -12.06
CA LYS A 152 0.38 -11.80 -12.93
C LYS A 152 0.54 -11.15 -14.29
N PHE A 153 1.78 -10.79 -14.62
CA PHE A 153 2.20 -10.38 -15.96
C PHE A 153 2.81 -11.59 -16.66
N ALA A 154 2.15 -12.07 -17.72
CA ALA A 154 2.57 -13.26 -18.46
C ALA A 154 3.11 -12.91 -19.85
N LEU A 155 3.44 -13.92 -20.65
CA LEU A 155 3.86 -13.76 -22.03
C LEU A 155 2.86 -12.88 -22.82
N GLY A 156 3.38 -11.90 -23.55
CA GLY A 156 2.59 -10.98 -24.38
C GLY A 156 2.40 -9.58 -23.77
N PHE A 157 2.69 -9.41 -22.47
CA PHE A 157 2.84 -8.07 -21.90
C PHE A 157 4.10 -7.40 -22.45
N LYS A 158 3.97 -6.12 -22.80
CA LYS A 158 5.06 -5.29 -23.31
C LYS A 158 5.80 -4.59 -22.17
N ALA A 159 5.07 -3.87 -21.33
CA ALA A 159 5.58 -3.28 -20.10
C ALA A 159 4.50 -3.29 -19.01
N ALA A 160 4.92 -3.19 -17.76
CA ALA A 160 4.06 -3.02 -16.60
C ALA A 160 4.46 -1.75 -15.83
N HIS A 161 3.48 -0.93 -15.49
CA HIS A 161 3.69 0.35 -14.80
C HIS A 161 2.79 0.40 -13.57
N LEU A 162 3.39 0.23 -12.40
CA LEU A 162 2.69 0.27 -11.12
C LEU A 162 3.30 1.37 -10.26
N GLU A 163 2.44 2.31 -9.84
CA GLU A 163 2.85 3.43 -9.03
C GLU A 163 1.74 3.92 -8.12
N GLY A 164 2.08 4.19 -6.86
CA GLY A 164 1.13 4.74 -5.91
C GLY A 164 -0.06 3.82 -5.68
N VAL A 165 0.16 2.50 -5.71
CA VAL A 165 -0.86 1.47 -5.52
C VAL A 165 -0.63 0.77 -4.19
N GLU A 166 -1.71 0.63 -3.44
CA GLU A 166 -1.77 -0.12 -2.20
C GLU A 166 -2.37 -1.50 -2.48
N LEU A 167 -1.60 -2.54 -2.15
CA LEU A 167 -1.95 -3.94 -2.33
C LEU A 167 -2.27 -4.54 -0.96
N ARG A 168 -3.57 -4.72 -0.69
CA ARG A 168 -4.07 -5.31 0.56
C ARG A 168 -4.50 -6.75 0.39
N HIS A 169 -4.09 -7.62 1.30
CA HIS A 169 -4.40 -9.06 1.22
C HIS A 169 -4.07 -9.63 -0.17
N MET A 170 -2.86 -9.35 -0.64
CA MET A 170 -2.36 -9.83 -1.92
C MET A 170 -1.26 -10.86 -1.66
N GLY A 171 -1.09 -11.80 -2.58
CA GLY A 171 -0.37 -13.05 -2.38
C GLY A 171 -1.32 -14.20 -1.98
N GLN A 172 -0.97 -15.41 -2.41
CA GLN A 172 -1.65 -16.64 -1.99
C GLN A 172 -0.58 -17.67 -1.58
N GLN A 173 -0.95 -18.62 -0.72
CA GLN A 173 -0.07 -19.72 -0.31
C GLN A 173 0.06 -20.83 -1.38
N LEU A 174 0.21 -20.41 -2.63
CA LEU A 174 0.43 -21.26 -3.77
C LEU A 174 1.61 -20.72 -4.57
N VAL A 175 2.46 -21.62 -5.04
CA VAL A 175 3.64 -21.26 -5.84
C VAL A 175 3.22 -20.44 -7.06
N GLY A 176 3.88 -19.29 -7.26
CA GLY A 176 3.62 -18.40 -8.38
C GLY A 176 2.42 -17.47 -8.20
N GLN A 177 1.87 -17.34 -6.99
CA GLN A 177 0.78 -16.43 -6.66
C GLN A 177 1.26 -15.33 -5.71
N TYR A 178 2.08 -14.42 -6.23
CA TYR A 178 2.62 -13.30 -5.46
C TYR A 178 1.75 -12.04 -5.61
N PRO A 179 1.87 -11.05 -4.70
CA PRO A 179 1.21 -9.75 -4.88
C PRO A 179 1.46 -9.16 -6.27
N ILE A 180 2.69 -9.32 -6.78
CA ILE A 180 3.13 -8.96 -8.13
C ILE A 180 4.03 -10.08 -8.64
N HIS A 181 3.69 -10.63 -9.81
CA HIS A 181 4.40 -11.75 -10.40
C HIS A 181 4.65 -11.55 -11.89
N PHE A 182 5.91 -11.52 -12.31
CA PHE A 182 6.31 -11.57 -13.72
C PHE A 182 6.61 -13.01 -14.10
N HIS A 183 5.67 -13.66 -14.79
CA HIS A 183 5.74 -15.09 -15.09
C HIS A 183 6.05 -15.34 -16.56
N LEU A 184 7.29 -15.69 -16.86
CA LEU A 184 7.75 -15.97 -18.23
C LEU A 184 7.38 -14.82 -19.20
N ALA A 185 7.45 -13.58 -18.71
CA ALA A 185 7.04 -12.39 -19.46
C ALA A 185 8.04 -11.97 -20.55
N GLY A 186 9.27 -12.50 -20.51
CA GLY A 186 10.38 -12.03 -21.35
C GLY A 186 10.97 -10.72 -20.83
N ASP A 187 11.72 -10.03 -21.69
CA ASP A 187 12.21 -8.68 -21.40
C ASP A 187 11.04 -7.69 -21.52
N VAL A 188 10.63 -7.07 -20.40
CA VAL A 188 9.54 -6.07 -20.34
C VAL A 188 10.06 -4.65 -20.06
N ASP A 189 11.36 -4.46 -20.21
CA ASP A 189 12.10 -3.23 -19.95
C ASP A 189 12.70 -2.65 -21.26
N GLU A 190 13.72 -1.80 -21.14
CA GLU A 190 14.40 -1.19 -22.29
C GLU A 190 15.02 -2.24 -23.24
N LYS A 191 15.47 -3.39 -22.71
CA LYS A 191 16.02 -4.48 -23.51
C LYS A 191 14.96 -5.14 -24.38
N GLY A 192 13.71 -5.15 -23.91
CA GLY A 192 12.53 -5.51 -24.70
C GLY A 192 12.12 -4.45 -25.74
N GLY A 193 12.76 -3.27 -25.73
CA GLY A 193 12.47 -2.15 -26.63
C GLY A 193 11.29 -1.28 -26.19
N TYR A 194 10.96 -1.27 -24.89
CA TYR A 194 9.78 -0.56 -24.38
C TYR A 194 10.13 0.75 -23.68
N ASP A 195 9.45 1.82 -24.07
CA ASP A 195 9.57 3.18 -23.51
C ASP A 195 8.17 3.74 -23.16
N PRO A 196 7.90 4.08 -21.89
CA PRO A 196 8.79 3.91 -20.73
C PRO A 196 8.98 2.43 -20.35
N PRO A 197 10.15 2.03 -19.83
CA PRO A 197 10.38 0.65 -19.39
C PRO A 197 9.46 0.28 -18.23
N THR A 198 9.31 -1.02 -17.97
CA THR A 198 8.57 -1.50 -16.79
C THR A 198 9.11 -0.85 -15.51
N TYR A 199 8.19 -0.40 -14.65
CA TYR A 199 8.52 0.09 -13.32
C TYR A 199 7.47 -0.31 -12.29
N VAL A 200 7.94 -0.53 -11.07
CA VAL A 200 7.13 -0.78 -9.87
C VAL A 200 7.72 0.11 -8.79
N ARG A 201 7.04 1.21 -8.42
CA ARG A 201 7.56 2.21 -7.47
C ARG A 201 6.48 2.80 -6.60
N GLU A 202 6.80 3.15 -5.35
CA GLU A 202 5.82 3.74 -4.43
C GLU A 202 4.58 2.86 -4.18
N LEU A 203 4.78 1.54 -4.14
CA LEU A 203 3.74 0.61 -3.71
C LEU A 203 3.78 0.43 -2.20
N SER A 204 2.62 0.11 -1.63
CA SER A 204 2.51 -0.48 -0.30
C SER A 204 1.89 -1.86 -0.44
N ILE A 205 2.44 -2.85 0.26
CA ILE A 205 1.95 -4.23 0.23
C ILE A 205 1.84 -4.70 1.67
N HIS A 206 0.63 -4.94 2.13
CA HIS A 206 0.37 -5.30 3.54
C HIS A 206 -0.97 -6.04 3.69
N HIS A 207 -1.24 -6.51 4.92
CA HIS A 207 -2.43 -7.29 5.25
C HIS A 207 -3.44 -6.51 6.12
N THR A 208 -3.19 -5.23 6.37
CA THR A 208 -3.95 -4.35 7.28
C THR A 208 -4.78 -3.28 6.54
#